data_AF-A0A7V9WT22-F1
#
_entry.id   AF-A0A7V9WT22-F1
#
_cell.length_a   1.000
_cell.length_b   1.000
_cell.length_c   1.000
_cell.angle_alpha   90.00
_cell.angle_beta   90.00
_cell.angle_gamma   90.00
#
_symmetry.space_group_name_H-M   'P 1'
#
loop_
_entity.id
_entity.type
_entity.pdbx_description
1 polymer ?
#
loop_
_entity_poly.entity_id
_entity_poly.type
_entity_poly.pdbx_seq_one_letter_code
_entity_poly.pdbx_strand_id
1 'polypeptide(L)'
;MSFDDTVLDNWITVMDGFTPFGGADYNISTKNLSGNGLFFVKNTYKEKILKVPVFIQYKTVSEYDALQRVLSVSEPKRLTFSNIPDRYFLAMPTKDLDFREYRMNGKGMMTFIVFDGVAHSTTYKKFTDFTEKDGKVIFNVTNNGNVPALPIIKIKHNEENGYIGGANQTGAFSVGDEEIVDSETRDFSMRPFDYSDTGTKISDGFSKGVKNVAILNDGSTALDNTLSIGSWLGRDHLLLGGAVPSSGNHAGSLTFDLPDAGSLFDQIWWRQIFWAGASNQYGFIKIIVSDTNNKFLYGFETIKRKAGLETECNFLVTDGQGGYKHTNFKKTFIASNNDKENPFNANRGWTDIVRNDDEVSLYWFGSRVPITCPELKGKKSAKLHIILGTIQGKPLVTRMYVDGIKYTKNNAYMPPNPYGKGSELVINSENKTVLLDNLPKLNQWNTGSKFLQIPVGTSTLEFEKSSWAKTPQITIEMEERWL
;
A
#
# COMPACT_ATOMS: atom_id res chain seq x y z
N MET A 1 -19.19 21.70 13.07
CA MET A 1 -18.25 20.63 13.50
C MET A 1 -18.45 19.47 12.54
N SER A 2 -17.40 18.78 12.11
CA SER A 2 -17.54 17.63 11.20
C SER A 2 -16.85 16.39 11.74
N PHE A 3 -17.47 15.23 11.52
CA PHE A 3 -16.97 13.92 11.95
C PHE A 3 -17.13 12.91 10.82
N ASP A 4 -16.04 12.20 10.47
CA ASP A 4 -15.98 11.24 9.36
C ASP A 4 -16.57 11.82 8.05
N ASP A 5 -16.05 12.99 7.67
CA ASP A 5 -16.48 13.82 6.52
C ASP A 5 -17.94 14.30 6.54
N THR A 6 -18.71 13.99 7.59
CA THR A 6 -20.08 14.46 7.76
C THR A 6 -20.12 15.73 8.58
N VAL A 7 -20.69 16.80 8.01
CA VAL A 7 -20.97 18.05 8.74
C VAL A 7 -22.15 17.81 9.68
N LEU A 8 -21.94 18.02 10.98
CA LEU A 8 -22.94 17.71 12.01
C LEU A 8 -23.92 18.86 12.29
N ASP A 9 -23.75 20.02 11.64
CA ASP A 9 -24.51 21.25 11.90
C ASP A 9 -26.04 21.10 11.68
N ASN A 10 -26.48 20.06 10.95
CA ASN A 10 -27.89 19.71 10.80
C ASN A 10 -28.54 19.20 12.10
N TRP A 11 -27.74 18.66 13.02
CA TRP A 11 -28.22 18.07 14.28
C TRP A 11 -27.58 18.72 15.51
N ILE A 12 -26.37 19.22 15.39
CA ILE A 12 -25.52 19.64 16.51
C ILE A 12 -25.08 21.08 16.30
N THR A 13 -25.37 21.92 17.29
CA THR A 13 -24.72 23.23 17.45
C THR A 13 -23.74 23.15 18.61
N VAL A 14 -22.45 23.43 18.35
CA VAL A 14 -21.45 23.57 19.42
C VAL A 14 -21.76 24.83 20.21
N MET A 15 -21.86 24.70 21.53
CA MET A 15 -22.20 25.82 22.42
C MET A 15 -20.98 26.67 22.77
N ASP A 16 -21.25 27.83 23.36
CA ASP A 16 -20.25 28.77 23.86
C ASP A 16 -19.36 28.14 24.96
N GLY A 17 -18.13 28.67 25.07
CA GLY A 17 -17.16 28.22 26.07
C GLY A 17 -16.36 26.97 25.68
N PHE A 18 -16.63 26.34 24.54
CA PHE A 18 -15.80 25.26 24.02
C PHE A 18 -14.50 25.76 23.39
N THR A 19 -13.40 25.04 23.65
CA THR A 19 -12.13 25.23 22.93
C THR A 19 -11.48 23.87 22.63
N PRO A 20 -11.05 23.62 21.37
CA PRO A 20 -10.30 22.42 21.02
C PRO A 20 -8.82 22.49 21.42
N PHE A 21 -8.35 23.63 21.94
CA PHE A 21 -6.95 23.87 22.30
C PHE A 21 -6.52 23.31 23.66
N GLY A 22 -7.43 22.67 24.42
CA GLY A 22 -7.04 21.99 25.67
C GLY A 22 -6.05 20.87 25.38
N GLY A 23 -4.95 20.78 26.14
CA GLY A 23 -3.90 19.77 25.91
C GLY A 23 -4.33 18.34 26.28
N ALA A 24 -3.51 17.35 25.90
CA ALA A 24 -3.63 15.98 26.40
C ALA A 24 -3.33 15.89 27.91
N ASP A 25 -3.88 14.85 28.55
CA ASP A 25 -3.49 14.50 29.92
C ASP A 25 -2.04 13.99 29.95
N TYR A 26 -1.40 14.06 31.11
CA TYR A 26 -0.03 13.59 31.29
C TYR A 26 0.03 12.39 32.24
N ASN A 27 0.94 11.45 31.94
CA ASN A 27 1.35 10.40 32.84
C ASN A 27 2.75 10.69 33.38
N ILE A 28 2.82 11.17 34.62
CA ILE A 28 4.07 11.53 35.28
C ILE A 28 4.53 10.35 36.13
N SER A 29 5.73 9.83 35.84
CA SER A 29 6.36 8.77 36.62
C SER A 29 7.45 9.35 37.52
N THR A 30 7.37 9.03 38.80
CA THR A 30 8.32 9.48 39.83
C THR A 30 8.81 8.33 40.70
N LYS A 31 9.98 8.47 41.31
CA LYS A 31 10.49 7.59 42.37
C LYS A 31 10.69 8.37 43.66
N ASN A 32 10.45 7.73 44.79
CA ASN A 32 10.78 8.30 46.09
C ASN A 32 12.29 8.35 46.26
N LEU A 33 12.80 9.49 46.73
CA LEU A 33 14.18 9.60 47.21
C LEU A 33 14.23 9.21 48.69
N SER A 34 15.38 8.75 49.18
CA SER A 34 15.60 8.37 50.59
C SER A 34 15.53 9.55 51.58
N GLY A 35 15.10 10.72 51.13
CA GLY A 35 14.90 11.96 51.89
C GLY A 35 13.66 12.70 51.38
N ASN A 36 13.66 14.04 51.41
CA ASN A 36 12.52 14.82 50.94
C ASN A 36 12.50 14.93 49.41
N GLY A 37 11.35 14.65 48.81
CA GLY A 37 11.07 14.92 47.39
C GLY A 37 10.95 13.68 46.51
N LEU A 38 10.67 13.93 45.24
CA LEU A 38 10.47 12.93 44.20
C LEU A 38 11.54 13.07 43.11
N PHE A 39 12.09 11.95 42.68
CA PHE A 39 12.91 11.87 41.47
C PHE A 39 12.00 11.72 40.26
N PHE A 40 12.01 12.69 39.35
CA PHE A 40 11.30 12.60 38.08
C PHE A 40 11.95 11.53 37.18
N VAL A 41 11.14 10.55 36.75
CA VAL A 41 11.61 9.48 35.85
C VAL A 41 11.30 9.84 34.40
N LYS A 42 10.04 10.12 34.09
CA LYS A 42 9.58 10.47 32.75
C LYS A 42 8.17 11.06 32.77
N ASN A 43 7.82 11.75 31.69
CA ASN A 43 6.48 12.22 31.39
C ASN A 43 6.08 11.74 29.99
N THR A 44 4.84 11.29 29.82
CA THR A 44 4.26 10.95 28.51
C THR A 44 2.87 11.56 28.42
N TYR A 45 2.51 12.14 27.27
CA TYR A 45 1.13 12.52 27.00
C TYR A 45 0.27 11.26 26.81
N LYS A 46 -0.94 11.30 27.37
CA LYS A 46 -2.00 10.28 27.30
C LYS A 46 -2.97 10.62 26.16
N GLU A 47 -4.15 10.01 26.17
CA GLU A 47 -5.27 10.46 25.37
C GLU A 47 -5.62 11.93 25.67
N LYS A 48 -6.18 12.60 24.65
CA LYS A 48 -6.83 13.90 24.78
C LYS A 48 -8.34 13.69 24.79
N ILE A 49 -9.01 14.21 25.80
CA ILE A 49 -10.47 14.09 25.96
C ILE A 49 -11.12 15.42 25.60
N LEU A 50 -11.81 15.46 24.47
CA LEU A 50 -12.57 16.63 24.04
C LEU A 50 -14.01 16.52 24.55
N LYS A 51 -14.36 17.36 25.52
CA LYS A 51 -15.74 17.51 26.03
C LYS A 51 -16.38 18.71 25.33
N VAL A 52 -17.21 18.42 24.33
CA VAL A 52 -17.85 19.41 23.48
C VAL A 52 -19.26 19.68 24.00
N PRO A 53 -19.55 20.85 24.60
CA PRO A 53 -20.91 21.25 24.94
C PRO A 53 -21.71 21.44 23.65
N VAL A 54 -22.87 20.78 23.56
CA VAL A 54 -23.68 20.78 22.34
C VAL A 54 -25.14 21.07 22.65
N PHE A 55 -25.80 21.75 21.72
CA PHE A 55 -27.24 21.77 21.59
C PHE A 55 -27.61 20.83 20.44
N ILE A 56 -28.40 19.80 20.74
CA ILE A 56 -28.86 18.80 19.78
C ILE A 56 -30.29 19.14 19.40
N GLN A 57 -30.58 19.11 18.09
CA GLN A 57 -31.90 19.37 17.53
C GLN A 57 -32.18 18.39 16.39
N TYR A 58 -33.33 17.74 16.43
CA TYR A 58 -33.85 16.93 15.34
C TYR A 58 -35.38 17.06 15.29
N LYS A 59 -35.95 16.79 14.12
CA LYS A 59 -37.39 16.91 13.83
C LYS A 59 -38.10 15.57 13.81
N THR A 60 -37.36 14.48 13.57
CA THR A 60 -37.89 13.13 13.48
C THR A 60 -36.94 12.13 14.13
N VAL A 61 -37.46 10.98 14.56
CA VAL A 61 -36.64 9.88 15.08
C VAL A 61 -35.62 9.43 14.03
N SER A 62 -35.97 9.44 12.74
CA SER A 62 -35.06 9.09 11.66
C SER A 62 -33.86 10.03 11.53
N GLU A 63 -34.02 11.32 11.85
CA GLU A 63 -32.89 12.26 11.90
C GLU A 63 -31.96 11.95 13.09
N TYR A 64 -32.52 11.57 14.24
CA TYR A 64 -31.73 11.11 15.39
C TYR A 64 -30.98 9.80 15.10
N ASP A 65 -31.63 8.84 14.44
CA ASP A 65 -30.99 7.59 13.99
C ASP A 65 -29.87 7.85 12.98
N ALA A 66 -30.02 8.87 12.12
CA ALA A 66 -28.97 9.29 11.19
C ALA A 66 -27.76 9.87 11.95
N LEU A 67 -27.98 10.70 12.97
CA LEU A 67 -26.91 11.19 13.83
C LEU A 67 -26.20 10.04 14.55
N GLN A 68 -26.94 9.12 15.17
CA GLN A 68 -26.38 7.95 15.86
C GLN A 68 -25.56 7.07 14.91
N ARG A 69 -26.00 6.92 13.65
CA ARG A 69 -25.25 6.18 12.63
C ARG A 69 -23.91 6.82 12.30
N VAL A 70 -23.85 8.15 12.19
CA VAL A 70 -22.59 8.88 11.94
C VAL A 70 -21.61 8.71 13.11
N LEU A 71 -22.11 8.68 14.34
CA LEU A 71 -21.28 8.51 15.55
C LEU A 71 -20.89 7.05 15.82
N SER A 72 -21.59 6.08 15.22
CA SER A 72 -21.34 4.65 15.40
C SER A 72 -20.15 4.20 14.57
N VAL A 73 -18.95 4.34 15.14
CA VAL A 73 -17.67 3.98 14.50
C VAL A 73 -16.95 2.90 15.29
N SER A 74 -16.19 2.06 14.60
CA SER A 74 -15.40 0.96 15.19
C SER A 74 -13.91 1.27 15.34
N GLU A 75 -13.48 2.45 14.86
CA GLU A 75 -12.11 2.94 14.91
C GLU A 75 -12.12 4.49 14.94
N PRO A 76 -11.03 5.15 15.36
CA PRO A 76 -10.95 6.60 15.36
C PRO A 76 -11.16 7.19 13.97
N LYS A 77 -12.00 8.22 13.86
CA LYS A 77 -12.28 8.95 12.62
C LYS A 77 -11.89 10.42 12.74
N ARG A 78 -11.77 11.08 11.59
CA ARG A 78 -11.41 12.50 11.52
C ARG A 78 -12.51 13.37 12.15
N LEU A 79 -12.14 14.15 13.16
CA LEU A 79 -12.94 15.20 13.79
C LEU A 79 -12.32 16.56 13.48
N THR A 80 -13.12 17.50 12.97
CA THR A 80 -12.68 18.85 12.61
C THR A 80 -13.60 19.92 13.20
N PHE A 81 -13.01 21.10 13.46
CA PHE A 81 -13.72 22.27 13.95
C PHE A 81 -13.42 23.47 13.08
N SER A 82 -14.45 24.26 12.73
CA SER A 82 -14.32 25.39 11.80
C SER A 82 -13.47 26.54 12.33
N ASN A 83 -13.28 26.64 13.65
CA ASN A 83 -12.41 27.63 14.27
C ASN A 83 -10.91 27.26 14.23
N ILE A 84 -10.56 26.04 13.82
CA ILE A 84 -9.19 25.56 13.58
C ILE A 84 -9.12 24.76 12.27
N PRO A 85 -9.40 25.41 11.13
CA PRO A 85 -9.60 24.72 9.85
C PRO A 85 -8.33 24.04 9.31
N ASP A 86 -7.16 24.41 9.84
CA ASP A 86 -5.86 23.83 9.50
C ASP A 86 -5.58 22.51 10.24
N ARG A 87 -6.45 22.08 11.17
CA ARG A 87 -6.21 20.93 12.04
C ARG A 87 -7.39 19.96 12.14
N TYR A 88 -7.07 18.70 12.41
CA TYR A 88 -8.05 17.66 12.74
C TYR A 88 -7.57 16.79 13.91
N PHE A 89 -8.48 15.99 14.46
CA PHE A 89 -8.19 14.99 15.48
C PHE A 89 -8.60 13.60 15.00
N LEU A 90 -7.83 12.56 15.32
CA LEU A 90 -8.26 11.17 15.17
C LEU A 90 -9.02 10.74 16.42
N ALA A 91 -10.34 10.82 16.36
CA ALA A 91 -11.20 10.79 17.53
C ALA A 91 -12.25 9.68 17.48
N MET A 92 -12.63 9.17 18.65
CA MET A 92 -13.75 8.23 18.81
C MET A 92 -14.71 8.76 19.88
N PRO A 93 -16.03 8.82 19.61
CA PRO A 93 -17.01 9.20 20.62
C PRO A 93 -17.09 8.11 21.71
N THR A 94 -17.24 8.52 22.98
CA THR A 94 -17.08 7.59 24.12
C THR A 94 -18.37 7.00 24.69
N LYS A 95 -19.54 7.52 24.30
CA LYS A 95 -20.85 7.17 24.86
C LYS A 95 -21.99 7.47 23.89
N ASP A 96 -23.17 6.95 24.21
CA ASP A 96 -24.46 7.50 23.77
C ASP A 96 -24.54 9.00 24.15
N LEU A 97 -25.21 9.80 23.31
CA LEU A 97 -25.45 11.22 23.55
C LEU A 97 -26.25 11.40 24.85
N ASP A 98 -25.58 11.79 25.94
CA ASP A 98 -26.23 12.16 27.19
C ASP A 98 -26.60 13.65 27.16
N PHE A 99 -27.89 13.93 26.95
CA PHE A 99 -28.42 15.28 26.88
C PHE A 99 -29.81 15.39 27.48
N ARG A 100 -30.11 16.57 28.04
CA ARG A 100 -31.44 16.87 28.59
C ARG A 100 -32.40 17.19 27.45
N GLU A 101 -33.06 16.17 26.95
CA GLU A 101 -34.05 16.30 25.88
C GLU A 101 -35.37 16.91 26.39
N TYR A 102 -35.85 17.91 25.65
CA TYR A 102 -37.19 18.44 25.75
C TYR A 102 -37.72 18.72 24.34
N ARG A 103 -38.78 18.00 23.94
CA ARG A 103 -39.39 18.10 22.60
C ARG A 103 -38.36 17.93 21.47
N MET A 104 -37.59 16.84 21.47
CA MET A 104 -36.57 16.53 20.44
C MET A 104 -35.42 17.55 20.31
N ASN A 105 -35.20 18.34 21.36
CA ASN A 105 -34.15 19.34 21.43
C ASN A 105 -33.51 19.29 22.82
N GLY A 106 -32.22 19.58 22.95
CA GLY A 106 -31.65 19.65 24.29
C GLY A 106 -30.18 19.98 24.36
N LYS A 107 -29.74 20.33 25.56
CA LYS A 107 -28.33 20.61 25.86
C LYS A 107 -27.67 19.36 26.42
N GLY A 108 -26.47 19.05 25.94
CA GLY A 108 -25.71 17.88 26.35
C GLY A 108 -24.21 18.06 26.20
N MET A 109 -23.50 16.97 26.39
CA MET A 109 -22.05 16.91 26.28
C MET A 109 -21.66 15.75 25.37
N MET A 110 -20.94 16.05 24.30
CA MET A 110 -20.28 15.02 23.50
C MET A 110 -18.85 14.85 23.98
N THR A 111 -18.45 13.62 24.26
CA THR A 111 -17.07 13.33 24.66
C THR A 111 -16.40 12.52 23.56
N PHE A 112 -15.27 13.02 23.09
CA PHE A 112 -14.41 12.34 22.13
C PHE A 112 -13.06 12.01 22.77
N ILE A 113 -12.58 10.79 22.56
CA ILE A 113 -11.22 10.38 22.90
C ILE A 113 -10.35 10.49 21.65
N VAL A 114 -9.25 11.22 21.77
CA VAL A 114 -8.16 11.31 20.80
C VAL A 114 -6.98 10.50 21.35
N PHE A 115 -6.77 9.31 20.81
CA PHE A 115 -5.92 8.28 21.44
C PHE A 115 -4.42 8.61 21.43
N ASP A 116 -3.94 9.30 20.40
CA ASP A 116 -2.55 9.76 20.31
C ASP A 116 -2.32 11.13 20.97
N GLY A 117 -3.39 11.74 21.50
CA GLY A 117 -3.34 12.95 22.30
C GLY A 117 -3.08 14.24 21.51
N VAL A 118 -3.10 14.22 20.18
CA VAL A 118 -2.65 15.37 19.37
C VAL A 118 -3.68 15.78 18.32
N ALA A 119 -3.65 17.06 17.97
CA ALA A 119 -4.17 17.58 16.72
C ALA A 119 -3.14 17.37 15.61
N HIS A 120 -3.63 17.14 14.40
CA HIS A 120 -2.88 16.85 13.19
C HIS A 120 -3.10 17.96 12.17
N SER A 121 -2.07 18.31 11.40
CA SER A 121 -2.22 19.26 10.30
C SER A 121 -3.06 18.65 9.19
N THR A 122 -3.98 19.39 8.61
CA THR A 122 -4.72 18.95 7.42
C THR A 122 -3.83 18.82 6.17
N THR A 123 -2.57 19.26 6.24
CA THR A 123 -1.61 19.26 5.12
C THR A 123 -0.28 18.63 5.52
N TYR A 124 0.35 17.92 4.59
CA TYR A 124 1.71 17.45 4.74
C TYR A 124 2.70 18.50 4.26
N LYS A 125 3.76 18.73 5.04
CA LYS A 125 4.98 19.39 4.57
C LYS A 125 5.82 18.38 3.78
N LYS A 126 6.37 18.83 2.66
CA LYS A 126 7.22 18.03 1.77
C LYS A 126 8.59 18.67 1.64
N PHE A 127 9.64 17.89 1.83
CA PHE A 127 11.02 18.31 1.65
C PHE A 127 11.67 17.44 0.56
N THR A 128 12.20 18.10 -0.46
CA THR A 128 12.90 17.47 -1.60
C THR A 128 14.29 18.04 -1.82
N ASP A 129 14.57 19.21 -1.25
CA ASP A 129 15.86 19.89 -1.39
C ASP A 129 16.84 19.35 -0.36
N PHE A 130 18.02 18.95 -0.83
CA PHE A 130 19.09 18.43 0.00
C PHE A 130 20.44 18.96 -0.45
N THR A 131 21.43 18.85 0.42
CA THR A 131 22.84 19.06 0.10
C THR A 131 23.60 17.76 0.25
N GLU A 132 24.57 17.49 -0.62
CA GLU A 132 25.49 16.38 -0.43
C GLU A 132 26.77 16.85 0.24
N LYS A 133 27.20 16.16 1.29
CA LYS A 133 28.45 16.43 1.99
C LYS A 133 29.01 15.13 2.56
N ASP A 134 30.31 14.89 2.37
CA ASP A 134 31.02 13.72 2.89
C ASP A 134 30.33 12.38 2.54
N GLY A 135 29.76 12.29 1.34
CA GLY A 135 29.04 11.10 0.85
C GLY A 135 27.62 10.92 1.39
N LYS A 136 27.14 11.84 2.23
CA LYS A 136 25.80 11.83 2.82
C LYS A 136 24.86 12.81 2.12
N VAL A 137 23.58 12.45 2.08
CA VAL A 137 22.49 13.32 1.64
C VAL A 137 21.87 13.98 2.87
N ILE A 138 21.89 15.30 2.94
CA ILE A 138 21.51 16.06 4.12
C ILE A 138 20.29 16.94 3.83
N PHE A 139 19.22 16.73 4.59
CA PHE A 139 18.01 17.55 4.56
C PHE A 139 17.90 18.43 5.79
N ASN A 140 17.54 19.70 5.59
CA ASN A 140 17.11 20.57 6.67
C ASN A 140 15.58 20.59 6.71
N VAL A 141 15.01 20.07 7.79
CA VAL A 141 13.56 19.94 7.97
C VAL A 141 13.11 20.79 9.15
N THR A 142 11.99 21.50 8.99
CA THR A 142 11.45 22.39 10.04
C THR A 142 10.02 22.03 10.40
N ASN A 143 9.83 21.62 11.64
CA ASN A 143 8.54 21.32 12.26
C ASN A 143 8.09 22.49 13.15
N ASN A 144 7.04 23.18 12.72
CA ASN A 144 6.38 24.30 13.41
C ASN A 144 5.26 23.83 14.36
N GLY A 145 5.07 22.50 14.49
CA GLY A 145 4.26 21.90 15.54
C GLY A 145 4.81 22.17 16.94
N ASN A 146 4.09 21.74 17.98
CA ASN A 146 4.57 21.82 19.37
C ASN A 146 4.93 20.46 19.97
N VAL A 147 4.85 19.39 19.17
CA VAL A 147 5.35 18.04 19.46
C VAL A 147 6.11 17.50 18.25
N PRO A 148 6.94 16.45 18.41
CA PRO A 148 7.63 15.82 17.29
C PRO A 148 6.65 15.43 16.18
N ALA A 149 7.07 15.40 14.92
CA ALA A 149 6.32 14.87 13.78
C ALA A 149 6.81 13.46 13.40
N LEU A 150 5.99 12.68 12.70
CA LEU A 150 6.37 11.34 12.22
C LEU A 150 6.59 11.41 10.70
N PRO A 151 7.84 11.31 10.21
CA PRO A 151 8.11 11.40 8.80
C PRO A 151 7.71 10.13 8.04
N ILE A 152 7.27 10.34 6.80
CA ILE A 152 7.21 9.37 5.73
C ILE A 152 8.38 9.67 4.79
N ILE A 153 9.33 8.75 4.72
CA ILE A 153 10.52 8.88 3.89
C ILE A 153 10.33 8.00 2.66
N LYS A 154 10.35 8.60 1.47
CA LYS A 154 10.23 7.91 0.18
C LYS A 154 11.56 8.03 -0.57
N ILE A 155 12.10 6.90 -1.00
CA ILE A 155 13.43 6.80 -1.61
C ILE A 155 13.27 6.05 -2.93
N LYS A 156 13.34 6.80 -4.03
CA LYS A 156 13.28 6.25 -5.39
C LYS A 156 14.68 6.07 -5.94
N HIS A 157 15.03 4.83 -6.24
CA HIS A 157 16.35 4.45 -6.70
C HIS A 157 16.52 4.73 -8.20
N ASN A 158 17.50 5.56 -8.55
CA ASN A 158 17.81 5.91 -9.95
C ASN A 158 18.74 4.89 -10.60
N GLU A 159 19.51 4.18 -9.78
CA GLU A 159 20.43 3.09 -10.13
C GLU A 159 20.39 2.04 -9.02
N GLU A 160 21.23 1.03 -9.14
CA GLU A 160 21.47 0.01 -8.12
C GLU A 160 22.04 0.65 -6.83
N ASN A 161 21.54 0.23 -5.66
CA ASN A 161 22.00 0.61 -4.32
C ASN A 161 21.75 -0.48 -3.27
N GLY A 162 22.76 -1.04 -2.60
CA GLY A 162 22.62 -2.15 -1.65
C GLY A 162 22.09 -1.79 -0.26
N TYR A 163 22.19 -0.50 0.08
CA TYR A 163 22.04 -0.03 1.45
C TYR A 163 21.39 1.35 1.49
N ILE A 164 20.54 1.56 2.48
CA ILE A 164 20.12 2.90 2.90
C ILE A 164 20.23 2.99 4.42
N GLY A 165 21.00 3.97 4.88
CA GLY A 165 21.02 4.43 6.26
C GLY A 165 20.32 5.77 6.39
N GLY A 166 19.68 6.04 7.52
CA GLY A 166 19.11 7.35 7.82
C GLY A 166 19.21 7.68 9.30
N ALA A 167 19.62 8.91 9.63
CA ALA A 167 19.87 9.31 11.00
C ALA A 167 19.51 10.77 11.29
N ASN A 168 18.98 11.00 12.49
CA ASN A 168 18.86 12.32 13.09
C ASN A 168 19.01 12.22 14.62
N GLN A 169 18.79 13.32 15.33
CA GLN A 169 18.91 13.36 16.80
C GLN A 169 17.95 12.41 17.55
N THR A 170 16.93 11.84 16.89
CA THR A 170 15.96 10.91 17.51
C THR A 170 16.38 9.45 17.39
N GLY A 171 17.32 9.15 16.48
CA GLY A 171 17.83 7.81 16.26
C GLY A 171 18.38 7.62 14.85
N ALA A 172 18.59 6.35 14.51
CA ALA A 172 19.01 5.94 13.19
C ALA A 172 18.24 4.69 12.76
N PHE A 173 18.17 4.48 11.46
CA PHE A 173 17.75 3.22 10.86
C PHE A 173 18.72 2.83 9.75
N SER A 174 18.69 1.56 9.41
CA SER A 174 19.30 1.05 8.18
C SER A 174 18.46 -0.06 7.59
N VAL A 175 18.44 -0.13 6.27
CA VAL A 175 17.82 -1.20 5.50
C VAL A 175 18.76 -1.69 4.41
N GLY A 176 18.68 -2.99 4.14
CA GLY A 176 19.64 -3.66 3.26
C GLY A 176 20.95 -3.92 3.99
N ASP A 177 22.02 -4.07 3.23
CA ASP A 177 23.30 -4.55 3.74
C ASP A 177 24.41 -3.58 3.36
N GLU A 178 25.01 -2.97 4.39
CA GLU A 178 26.10 -2.00 4.27
C GLU A 178 27.40 -2.65 3.77
N GLU A 179 27.60 -3.94 4.07
CA GLU A 179 28.82 -4.69 3.77
C GLU A 179 28.83 -5.25 2.34
N ILE A 180 27.76 -5.04 1.56
CA ILE A 180 27.74 -5.34 0.13
C ILE A 180 28.63 -4.32 -0.60
N VAL A 181 29.92 -4.60 -0.56
CA VAL A 181 30.92 -4.04 -1.47
C VAL A 181 30.65 -4.66 -2.84
N ASP A 182 30.81 -3.86 -3.90
CA ASP A 182 30.80 -4.23 -5.33
C ASP A 182 31.88 -5.28 -5.72
N SER A 183 32.40 -6.05 -4.75
CA SER A 183 33.55 -6.95 -4.91
C SER A 183 33.16 -8.41 -5.10
N GLU A 184 31.91 -8.79 -4.88
CA GLU A 184 31.43 -10.06 -5.41
C GLU A 184 31.05 -9.86 -6.88
N THR A 185 31.72 -10.60 -7.77
CA THR A 185 31.41 -10.73 -9.21
C THR A 185 30.02 -11.33 -9.43
N ARG A 186 28.96 -10.74 -8.85
CA ARG A 186 27.56 -11.12 -9.03
C ARG A 186 26.94 -10.08 -9.94
N ASP A 187 26.61 -10.50 -11.16
CA ASP A 187 25.93 -9.62 -12.11
C ASP A 187 24.64 -9.04 -11.49
N PHE A 188 24.44 -7.74 -11.64
CA PHE A 188 23.28 -7.04 -11.11
C PHE A 188 21.99 -7.46 -11.80
N SER A 189 20.85 -7.43 -11.08
CA SER A 189 19.55 -7.68 -11.69
C SER A 189 19.23 -6.66 -12.79
N MET A 190 18.81 -7.15 -13.95
CA MET A 190 18.34 -6.31 -15.05
C MET A 190 16.84 -6.05 -14.91
N ARG A 191 16.41 -4.81 -15.12
CA ARG A 191 15.01 -4.38 -15.07
C ARG A 191 14.59 -3.84 -16.44
N PRO A 192 14.11 -4.69 -17.36
CA PRO A 192 13.90 -4.34 -18.76
C PRO A 192 12.76 -3.35 -18.95
N PHE A 193 11.75 -3.40 -18.07
CA PHE A 193 10.66 -2.45 -18.05
C PHE A 193 10.07 -2.31 -16.65
N ASP A 194 9.59 -1.10 -16.37
CA ASP A 194 8.79 -0.75 -15.21
C ASP A 194 7.60 0.10 -15.68
N TYR A 195 6.45 -0.56 -15.86
CA TYR A 195 5.19 0.08 -16.25
C TYR A 195 4.29 0.35 -15.04
N SER A 196 4.87 0.51 -13.85
CA SER A 196 4.12 0.92 -12.65
C SER A 196 3.93 2.43 -12.58
N ASP A 197 3.17 2.87 -11.58
CA ASP A 197 2.99 4.28 -11.24
C ASP A 197 4.31 5.01 -10.92
N THR A 198 5.33 4.29 -10.41
CA THR A 198 6.67 4.87 -10.14
C THR A 198 7.59 4.81 -11.36
N GLY A 199 7.25 4.01 -12.37
CA GLY A 199 7.97 3.86 -13.64
C GLY A 199 7.35 4.71 -14.76
N THR A 200 7.12 4.10 -15.92
CA THR A 200 6.53 4.77 -17.10
C THR A 200 5.01 4.60 -17.23
N LYS A 201 4.37 3.94 -16.26
CA LYS A 201 2.92 3.67 -16.17
C LYS A 201 2.39 2.64 -17.18
N ILE A 202 1.22 2.08 -16.87
CA ILE A 202 0.62 0.98 -17.64
C ILE A 202 0.20 1.38 -19.06
N SER A 203 -0.11 2.67 -19.29
CA SER A 203 -0.41 3.20 -20.61
C SER A 203 0.77 3.11 -21.58
N ASP A 204 2.00 3.34 -21.11
CA ASP A 204 3.22 3.10 -21.89
C ASP A 204 3.38 1.59 -22.18
N GLY A 205 3.16 0.74 -21.18
CA GLY A 205 3.19 -0.72 -21.35
C GLY A 205 2.19 -1.21 -22.40
N PHE A 206 0.97 -0.69 -22.39
CA PHE A 206 -0.06 -0.98 -23.40
C PHE A 206 0.37 -0.57 -24.81
N SER A 207 1.04 0.57 -24.96
CA SER A 207 1.55 1.02 -26.27
C SER A 207 2.61 0.06 -26.82
N LYS A 208 3.49 -0.46 -25.96
CA LYS A 208 4.65 -1.29 -26.34
C LYS A 208 4.37 -2.79 -26.45
N GLY A 209 3.45 -3.34 -25.65
CA GLY A 209 3.20 -4.77 -25.65
C GLY A 209 2.50 -5.24 -26.93
N VAL A 210 2.73 -6.50 -27.32
CA VAL A 210 2.11 -7.12 -28.49
C VAL A 210 0.75 -7.70 -28.11
N LYS A 211 -0.29 -7.36 -28.88
CA LYS A 211 -1.68 -7.65 -28.53
C LYS A 211 -2.08 -9.05 -29.02
N ASN A 212 -2.85 -9.79 -28.22
CA ASN A 212 -3.51 -11.05 -28.61
C ASN A 212 -2.58 -12.17 -29.12
N VAL A 213 -1.33 -12.20 -28.64
CA VAL A 213 -0.35 -13.25 -28.95
C VAL A 213 0.10 -14.04 -27.71
N ALA A 214 -0.66 -13.97 -26.62
CA ALA A 214 -0.29 -14.65 -25.38
C ALA A 214 -0.29 -16.18 -25.52
N ILE A 215 0.65 -16.83 -24.83
CA ILE A 215 0.68 -18.28 -24.68
C ILE A 215 -0.06 -18.61 -23.38
N LEU A 216 -1.20 -19.27 -23.50
CA LEU A 216 -2.06 -19.59 -22.36
C LEU A 216 -1.69 -20.93 -21.72
N ASN A 217 -2.12 -21.12 -20.47
CA ASN A 217 -2.02 -22.42 -19.79
C ASN A 217 -3.01 -23.46 -20.35
N ASP A 218 -4.11 -23.01 -20.96
CA ASP A 218 -5.17 -23.86 -21.50
C ASP A 218 -5.57 -23.41 -22.93
N GLY A 219 -6.10 -24.35 -23.72
CA GLY A 219 -6.57 -24.09 -25.10
C GLY A 219 -8.05 -23.69 -25.20
N SER A 220 -8.72 -23.40 -24.09
CA SER A 220 -10.18 -23.20 -24.06
C SER A 220 -10.62 -21.74 -24.28
N THR A 221 -9.65 -20.82 -24.32
CA THR A 221 -9.89 -19.37 -24.37
C THR A 221 -9.46 -18.81 -25.71
N ALA A 222 -10.36 -18.13 -26.41
CA ALA A 222 -10.05 -17.38 -27.62
C ALA A 222 -9.43 -16.02 -27.29
N LEU A 223 -8.37 -15.61 -28.00
CA LEU A 223 -7.73 -14.30 -27.88
C LEU A 223 -8.27 -13.30 -28.92
N ASP A 224 -9.58 -13.07 -28.90
CA ASP A 224 -10.32 -12.29 -29.89
C ASP A 224 -10.96 -11.01 -29.31
N ASN A 225 -10.80 -10.76 -28.02
CA ASN A 225 -11.18 -9.48 -27.39
C ASN A 225 -10.00 -8.50 -27.36
N THR A 226 -10.31 -7.22 -27.18
CA THR A 226 -9.30 -6.15 -27.20
C THR A 226 -9.07 -5.61 -25.79
N LEU A 227 -7.82 -5.30 -25.44
CA LEU A 227 -7.51 -4.56 -24.22
C LEU A 227 -7.52 -3.06 -24.50
N SER A 228 -7.86 -2.24 -23.51
CA SER A 228 -7.80 -0.78 -23.59
C SER A 228 -7.30 -0.16 -22.28
N ILE A 229 -6.98 1.13 -22.34
CA ILE A 229 -6.70 1.94 -21.14
C ILE A 229 -7.95 2.73 -20.78
N GLY A 230 -8.39 2.61 -19.52
CA GLY A 230 -9.42 3.46 -18.93
C GLY A 230 -8.90 4.22 -17.71
N SER A 231 -9.53 5.35 -17.40
CA SER A 231 -9.19 6.12 -16.19
C SER A 231 -10.21 5.91 -15.07
N TRP A 232 -9.74 5.66 -13.86
CA TRP A 232 -10.56 5.58 -12.66
C TRP A 232 -9.72 5.96 -11.42
N LEU A 233 -10.31 6.69 -10.47
CA LEU A 233 -9.60 7.19 -9.27
C LEU A 233 -8.26 7.90 -9.60
N GLY A 234 -8.23 8.67 -10.70
CA GLY A 234 -7.05 9.43 -11.12
C GLY A 234 -5.90 8.59 -11.65
N ARG A 235 -6.13 7.31 -12.01
CA ARG A 235 -5.11 6.37 -12.49
C ARG A 235 -5.52 5.72 -13.80
N ASP A 236 -4.54 5.28 -14.56
CA ASP A 236 -4.73 4.51 -15.79
C ASP A 236 -4.86 3.02 -15.44
N HIS A 237 -5.77 2.33 -16.11
CA HIS A 237 -6.09 0.93 -15.91
C HIS A 237 -6.09 0.18 -17.25
N LEU A 238 -5.27 -0.87 -17.36
CA LEU A 238 -5.44 -1.86 -18.42
C LEU A 238 -6.67 -2.71 -18.13
N LEU A 239 -7.63 -2.69 -19.05
CA LEU A 239 -8.92 -3.35 -18.88
C LEU A 239 -9.35 -4.08 -20.16
N LEU A 240 -10.27 -5.04 -20.00
CA LEU A 240 -10.87 -5.72 -21.13
C LEU A 240 -11.91 -4.82 -21.80
N GLY A 241 -11.68 -4.49 -23.06
CA GLY A 241 -12.62 -3.82 -23.95
C GLY A 241 -13.41 -4.80 -24.82
N GLY A 242 -14.47 -4.30 -25.45
CA GLY A 242 -15.33 -5.07 -26.35
C GLY A 242 -16.57 -5.68 -25.66
N ALA A 243 -17.45 -6.26 -26.47
CA ALA A 243 -18.63 -6.95 -25.97
C ALA A 243 -18.25 -8.30 -25.35
N VAL A 244 -19.06 -8.78 -24.41
CA VAL A 244 -18.94 -10.15 -23.88
C VAL A 244 -19.60 -11.11 -24.86
N PRO A 245 -18.86 -12.04 -25.51
CA PRO A 245 -19.48 -13.01 -26.43
C PRO A 245 -20.42 -13.95 -25.68
N SER A 246 -21.47 -14.44 -26.36
CA SER A 246 -22.58 -15.17 -25.74
C SER A 246 -22.22 -16.55 -25.15
N SER A 247 -21.09 -17.13 -25.54
CA SER A 247 -20.64 -18.47 -25.13
C SER A 247 -19.12 -18.55 -25.20
N GLY A 248 -18.51 -19.54 -24.53
CA GLY A 248 -17.05 -19.71 -24.58
C GLY A 248 -16.31 -18.73 -23.65
N ASN A 249 -14.99 -18.91 -23.58
CA ASN A 249 -14.11 -18.00 -22.84
C ASN A 249 -13.35 -17.14 -23.86
N HIS A 250 -13.37 -15.83 -23.68
CA HIS A 250 -12.80 -14.88 -24.63
C HIS A 250 -11.95 -13.87 -23.87
N ALA A 251 -10.78 -13.54 -24.39
CA ALA A 251 -9.84 -12.69 -23.70
C ALA A 251 -9.11 -11.74 -24.65
N GLY A 252 -8.65 -10.62 -24.08
CA GLY A 252 -7.62 -9.79 -24.67
C GLY A 252 -6.31 -10.06 -23.95
N SER A 253 -5.18 -9.95 -24.66
CA SER A 253 -3.86 -10.10 -24.04
C SER A 253 -2.86 -9.06 -24.50
N LEU A 254 -1.85 -8.85 -23.65
CA LEU A 254 -0.70 -8.01 -23.89
C LEU A 254 0.56 -8.80 -23.55
N THR A 255 1.49 -8.91 -24.49
CA THR A 255 2.71 -9.73 -24.37
C THR A 255 3.96 -8.87 -24.48
N PHE A 256 4.95 -9.17 -23.63
CA PHE A 256 6.27 -8.56 -23.63
C PHE A 256 7.34 -9.64 -23.80
N ASP A 257 8.28 -9.40 -24.70
CA ASP A 257 9.48 -10.22 -24.80
C ASP A 257 10.43 -9.91 -23.64
N LEU A 258 11.00 -10.94 -23.02
CA LEU A 258 11.98 -10.83 -21.95
C LEU A 258 13.40 -10.95 -22.54
N PRO A 259 14.41 -10.25 -21.96
CA PRO A 259 15.73 -10.14 -22.56
C PRO A 259 16.60 -11.42 -22.49
N ASP A 260 17.36 -11.64 -23.57
CA ASP A 260 18.50 -12.57 -23.78
C ASP A 260 18.41 -13.97 -23.13
N ALA A 261 18.21 -15.00 -23.97
CA ALA A 261 18.22 -16.44 -23.64
C ALA A 261 17.21 -16.90 -22.56
N GLY A 262 16.40 -15.98 -22.05
CA GLY A 262 15.46 -16.18 -20.95
C GLY A 262 16.08 -16.21 -19.56
N SER A 263 15.25 -16.31 -18.50
CA SER A 263 15.73 -16.32 -17.11
C SER A 263 15.35 -17.55 -16.29
N LEU A 264 16.28 -18.00 -15.44
CA LEU A 264 15.99 -18.94 -14.35
C LEU A 264 15.56 -18.21 -13.08
N PHE A 265 15.99 -16.96 -12.91
CA PHE A 265 15.72 -16.16 -11.71
C PHE A 265 14.99 -14.89 -12.13
N ASP A 266 13.75 -14.73 -11.72
CA ASP A 266 12.97 -13.56 -12.09
C ASP A 266 12.01 -13.12 -10.99
N GLN A 267 11.65 -11.85 -11.07
CA GLN A 267 10.57 -11.28 -10.28
C GLN A 267 9.59 -10.60 -11.22
N ILE A 268 8.30 -10.90 -11.03
CA ILE A 268 7.20 -10.23 -11.70
C ILE A 268 6.38 -9.57 -10.62
N TRP A 269 6.35 -8.24 -10.63
CA TRP A 269 5.52 -7.45 -9.75
C TRP A 269 4.39 -6.87 -10.57
N TRP A 270 3.19 -6.80 -10.00
CA TRP A 270 2.09 -6.06 -10.61
C TRP A 270 1.13 -5.55 -9.57
N ARG A 271 0.29 -4.60 -10.00
CA ARG A 271 -0.89 -4.17 -9.27
C ARG A 271 -2.12 -4.53 -10.07
N GLN A 272 -3.07 -5.21 -9.45
CA GLN A 272 -4.36 -5.53 -10.05
C GLN A 272 -5.53 -5.12 -9.17
N ILE A 273 -6.68 -4.88 -9.80
CA ILE A 273 -7.97 -4.67 -9.14
C ILE A 273 -8.94 -5.72 -9.64
N PHE A 274 -9.60 -6.39 -8.70
CA PHE A 274 -10.62 -7.39 -8.96
C PHE A 274 -11.79 -7.22 -7.97
N TRP A 275 -12.79 -6.44 -8.37
CA TRP A 275 -13.98 -6.13 -7.58
C TRP A 275 -15.25 -6.35 -8.39
N ALA A 276 -16.10 -7.26 -7.91
CA ALA A 276 -17.40 -7.55 -8.49
C ALA A 276 -18.49 -6.69 -7.83
N GLY A 277 -19.24 -5.94 -8.64
CA GLY A 277 -20.38 -5.16 -8.19
C GLY A 277 -21.67 -5.97 -8.04
N ALA A 278 -21.72 -7.18 -8.61
CA ALA A 278 -22.85 -8.09 -8.50
C ALA A 278 -22.41 -9.56 -8.48
N SER A 279 -23.23 -10.41 -7.85
CA SER A 279 -22.92 -11.83 -7.64
C SER A 279 -22.87 -12.66 -8.93
N ASN A 280 -23.56 -12.20 -9.98
CA ASN A 280 -23.65 -12.85 -11.29
C ASN A 280 -22.55 -12.41 -12.27
N GLN A 281 -21.54 -11.66 -11.82
CA GLN A 281 -20.43 -11.21 -12.66
C GLN A 281 -19.23 -12.16 -12.62
N TYR A 282 -18.59 -12.40 -13.75
CA TYR A 282 -17.57 -13.43 -13.95
C TYR A 282 -16.42 -12.84 -14.76
N GLY A 283 -15.26 -13.47 -14.67
CA GLY A 283 -14.07 -13.05 -15.42
C GLY A 283 -12.79 -13.53 -14.78
N PHE A 284 -11.68 -13.27 -15.45
CA PHE A 284 -10.36 -13.59 -14.93
C PHE A 284 -9.28 -12.60 -15.36
N ILE A 285 -8.25 -12.51 -14.53
CA ILE A 285 -6.94 -11.94 -14.86
C ILE A 285 -5.93 -13.07 -14.75
N LYS A 286 -5.07 -13.23 -15.77
CA LYS A 286 -3.92 -14.13 -15.71
C LYS A 286 -2.65 -13.35 -16.01
N ILE A 287 -1.63 -13.54 -15.17
CA ILE A 287 -0.26 -13.10 -15.42
C ILE A 287 0.56 -14.37 -15.67
N ILE A 288 0.96 -14.59 -16.92
CA ILE A 288 1.56 -15.83 -17.38
C ILE A 288 2.96 -15.59 -17.92
N VAL A 289 3.85 -16.54 -17.68
CA VAL A 289 5.16 -16.62 -18.29
C VAL A 289 5.23 -17.83 -19.21
N SER A 290 5.76 -17.62 -20.41
CA SER A 290 6.11 -18.71 -21.33
C SER A 290 7.61 -18.96 -21.33
N ASP A 291 8.01 -20.18 -21.67
CA ASP A 291 9.42 -20.55 -21.82
C ASP A 291 9.98 -20.20 -23.22
N THR A 292 11.27 -20.45 -23.40
CA THR A 292 12.00 -20.26 -24.67
C THR A 292 11.53 -21.15 -25.81
N ASN A 293 10.70 -22.16 -25.54
CA ASN A 293 10.09 -23.04 -26.54
C ASN A 293 8.65 -22.63 -26.87
N ASN A 294 8.22 -21.43 -26.46
CA ASN A 294 6.86 -20.92 -26.61
C ASN A 294 5.81 -21.82 -25.92
N LYS A 295 6.15 -22.44 -24.79
CA LYS A 295 5.21 -23.21 -23.96
C LYS A 295 4.89 -22.48 -22.67
N PHE A 296 3.69 -22.73 -22.13
CA PHE A 296 3.33 -22.27 -20.79
C PHE A 296 4.37 -22.75 -19.77
N LEU A 297 4.88 -21.84 -18.93
CA LEU A 297 5.87 -22.15 -17.92
C LEU A 297 5.27 -22.09 -16.52
N TYR A 298 4.76 -20.92 -16.12
CA TYR A 298 4.01 -20.72 -14.89
C TYR A 298 3.10 -19.50 -15.00
N GLY A 299 2.16 -19.34 -14.08
CA GLY A 299 1.32 -18.15 -14.04
C GLY A 299 0.45 -18.02 -12.81
N PHE A 300 0.04 -16.79 -12.53
CA PHE A 300 -0.91 -16.43 -11.50
C PHE A 300 -2.28 -16.18 -12.13
N GLU A 301 -3.32 -16.77 -11.56
CA GLU A 301 -4.70 -16.65 -12.03
C GLU A 301 -5.57 -16.09 -10.92
N THR A 302 -6.28 -15.00 -11.20
CA THR A 302 -7.40 -14.51 -10.40
C THR A 302 -8.67 -14.74 -11.19
N ILE A 303 -9.56 -15.61 -10.71
CA ILE A 303 -10.72 -16.06 -11.48
C ILE A 303 -11.99 -16.11 -10.64
N LYS A 304 -13.07 -15.53 -11.18
CA LYS A 304 -14.43 -15.66 -10.66
C LYS A 304 -15.29 -16.35 -11.70
N ARG A 305 -15.65 -17.59 -11.41
CA ARG A 305 -16.35 -18.50 -12.34
C ARG A 305 -17.65 -19.09 -11.81
N LYS A 306 -18.14 -18.57 -10.68
CA LYS A 306 -19.39 -18.99 -10.05
C LYS A 306 -20.15 -17.80 -9.47
N ALA A 307 -21.44 -18.01 -9.18
CA ALA A 307 -22.29 -17.02 -8.54
C ALA A 307 -21.82 -16.75 -7.10
N GLY A 308 -22.03 -15.52 -6.61
CA GLY A 308 -21.52 -15.03 -5.32
C GLY A 308 -20.39 -14.03 -5.53
N LEU A 309 -19.63 -13.70 -4.48
CA LEU A 309 -18.46 -12.79 -4.56
C LEU A 309 -17.13 -13.51 -4.31
N GLU A 310 -17.18 -14.77 -3.86
CA GLU A 310 -15.97 -15.58 -3.68
C GLU A 310 -15.24 -15.73 -5.01
N THR A 311 -13.95 -15.41 -4.98
CA THR A 311 -13.06 -15.39 -6.13
C THR A 311 -11.82 -16.21 -5.79
N GLU A 312 -11.32 -16.95 -6.77
CA GLU A 312 -10.18 -17.85 -6.61
C GLU A 312 -8.90 -17.15 -7.05
N CYS A 313 -7.80 -17.52 -6.40
CA CYS A 313 -6.48 -17.08 -6.72
C CYS A 313 -5.53 -18.28 -6.74
N ASN A 314 -5.03 -18.62 -7.92
CA ASN A 314 -4.30 -19.85 -8.18
C ASN A 314 -2.89 -19.55 -8.72
N PHE A 315 -1.91 -20.37 -8.33
CA PHE A 315 -0.64 -20.43 -9.02
C PHE A 315 -0.54 -21.75 -9.78
N LEU A 316 -0.32 -21.63 -11.09
CA LEU A 316 -0.28 -22.72 -12.05
C LEU A 316 1.16 -22.87 -12.56
N VAL A 317 1.60 -24.10 -12.76
CA VAL A 317 2.91 -24.41 -13.36
C VAL A 317 2.75 -25.42 -14.47
N THR A 318 3.68 -25.46 -15.41
CA THR A 318 3.77 -26.50 -16.43
C THR A 318 3.76 -27.89 -15.79
N ASP A 319 3.09 -28.84 -16.44
CA ASP A 319 3.16 -30.27 -16.08
C ASP A 319 4.39 -30.98 -16.70
N GLY A 320 5.19 -30.27 -17.49
CA GLY A 320 6.33 -30.82 -18.24
C GLY A 320 5.96 -31.58 -19.52
N GLN A 321 4.68 -31.80 -19.78
CA GLN A 321 4.14 -32.53 -20.93
C GLN A 321 3.44 -31.60 -21.94
N GLY A 322 3.47 -30.29 -21.70
CA GLY A 322 2.86 -29.27 -22.56
C GLY A 322 1.52 -28.76 -22.07
N GLY A 323 1.05 -29.23 -20.91
CA GLY A 323 -0.10 -28.69 -20.20
C GLY A 323 0.31 -27.93 -18.93
N TYR A 324 -0.59 -27.94 -17.95
CA TYR A 324 -0.44 -27.25 -16.69
C TYR A 324 -1.00 -28.09 -15.53
N LYS A 325 -0.54 -27.79 -14.33
CA LYS A 325 -1.10 -28.31 -13.08
C LYS A 325 -1.27 -27.19 -12.07
N HIS A 326 -2.23 -27.39 -11.18
CA HIS A 326 -2.37 -26.52 -10.01
C HIS A 326 -1.30 -26.85 -8.97
N THR A 327 -0.73 -25.82 -8.36
CA THR A 327 0.11 -25.97 -7.16
C THR A 327 -0.74 -26.00 -5.89
N ASN A 328 -0.09 -26.06 -4.73
CA ASN A 328 -0.75 -25.92 -3.43
C ASN A 328 -1.17 -24.47 -3.10
N PHE A 329 -0.81 -23.50 -3.93
CA PHE A 329 -1.34 -22.15 -3.84
C PHE A 329 -2.70 -22.09 -4.53
N LYS A 330 -3.73 -22.31 -3.71
CA LYS A 330 -5.14 -22.19 -4.05
C LYS A 330 -5.79 -21.35 -2.96
N LYS A 331 -5.91 -20.05 -3.19
CA LYS A 331 -6.46 -19.10 -2.22
C LYS A 331 -7.82 -18.60 -2.69
N THR A 332 -8.60 -18.09 -1.76
CA THR A 332 -9.87 -17.43 -2.05
C THR A 332 -9.94 -16.09 -1.34
N PHE A 333 -10.74 -15.19 -1.88
CA PHE A 333 -11.07 -13.89 -1.27
C PHE A 333 -12.48 -13.48 -1.70
N ILE A 334 -13.04 -12.48 -1.01
CA ILE A 334 -14.33 -11.89 -1.43
C ILE A 334 -14.00 -10.68 -2.29
N ALA A 335 -14.46 -10.67 -3.55
CA ALA A 335 -14.21 -9.57 -4.48
C ALA A 335 -15.10 -8.35 -4.17
N SER A 336 -15.02 -7.82 -2.96
CA SER A 336 -15.69 -6.61 -2.46
C SER A 336 -14.73 -5.39 -2.50
N ASN A 337 -15.19 -4.22 -2.06
CA ASN A 337 -14.32 -3.05 -1.87
C ASN A 337 -13.66 -3.02 -0.47
N ASN A 338 -13.88 -4.02 0.37
CA ASN A 338 -13.37 -4.05 1.75
C ASN A 338 -11.91 -4.54 1.81
N ASP A 339 -11.04 -3.72 2.38
CA ASP A 339 -9.61 -4.00 2.59
C ASP A 339 -9.31 -5.27 3.38
N LYS A 340 -10.21 -5.70 4.27
CA LYS A 340 -10.05 -6.90 5.11
C LYS A 340 -10.41 -8.19 4.37
N GLU A 341 -11.15 -8.06 3.26
CA GLU A 341 -11.70 -9.19 2.53
C GLU A 341 -11.06 -9.36 1.15
N ASN A 342 -10.60 -8.27 0.53
CA ASN A 342 -10.11 -8.24 -0.83
C ASN A 342 -8.65 -7.72 -0.90
N PRO A 343 -7.67 -8.55 -1.24
CA PRO A 343 -6.29 -8.10 -1.47
C PRO A 343 -6.13 -7.26 -2.75
N PHE A 344 -7.12 -7.29 -3.65
CA PHE A 344 -7.10 -6.68 -4.98
C PHE A 344 -8.21 -5.63 -5.14
N ASN A 345 -8.32 -4.69 -4.19
CA ASN A 345 -9.24 -3.56 -4.30
C ASN A 345 -8.50 -2.25 -4.66
N ALA A 346 -9.23 -1.13 -4.71
CA ALA A 346 -8.69 0.17 -5.10
C ALA A 346 -7.50 0.66 -4.26
N ASN A 347 -7.50 0.38 -2.95
CA ASN A 347 -6.47 0.82 -2.01
C ASN A 347 -5.31 -0.18 -1.91
N ARG A 348 -5.45 -1.35 -2.56
CA ARG A 348 -4.49 -2.46 -2.54
C ARG A 348 -4.14 -2.87 -3.97
N GLY A 349 -3.91 -4.17 -4.19
CA GLY A 349 -3.69 -4.73 -5.51
C GLY A 349 -2.28 -5.21 -5.80
N TRP A 350 -1.29 -4.78 -5.01
CA TRP A 350 0.11 -5.12 -5.23
C TRP A 350 0.41 -6.56 -4.84
N THR A 351 1.10 -7.26 -5.73
CA THR A 351 1.57 -8.62 -5.50
C THR A 351 2.78 -8.90 -6.38
N ASP A 352 3.48 -9.99 -6.10
CA ASP A 352 4.58 -10.46 -6.92
C ASP A 352 4.74 -11.98 -6.91
N ILE A 353 5.45 -12.44 -7.94
CA ILE A 353 6.09 -13.74 -7.99
C ILE A 353 7.60 -13.48 -7.96
N VAL A 354 8.30 -14.10 -7.02
CA VAL A 354 9.76 -14.25 -7.07
C VAL A 354 10.07 -15.70 -7.36
N ARG A 355 10.78 -15.97 -8.44
CA ARG A 355 11.20 -17.30 -8.84
C ARG A 355 12.72 -17.41 -8.80
N ASN A 356 13.16 -18.52 -8.24
CA ASN A 356 14.53 -18.97 -8.19
C ASN A 356 14.61 -20.39 -8.75
N ASP A 357 14.75 -20.52 -10.07
CA ASP A 357 14.76 -21.79 -10.80
C ASP A 357 13.49 -22.62 -10.58
N ASP A 358 13.52 -23.62 -9.69
CA ASP A 358 12.37 -24.44 -9.29
C ASP A 358 11.69 -23.98 -8.00
N GLU A 359 12.24 -23.00 -7.30
CA GLU A 359 11.62 -22.41 -6.12
C GLU A 359 10.85 -21.15 -6.50
N VAL A 360 9.65 -20.99 -5.93
CA VAL A 360 8.79 -19.83 -6.16
C VAL A 360 8.30 -19.30 -4.83
N SER A 361 8.29 -17.98 -4.67
CA SER A 361 7.72 -17.27 -3.53
C SER A 361 6.68 -16.28 -4.03
N LEU A 362 5.43 -16.46 -3.61
CA LEU A 362 4.33 -15.57 -3.99
C LEU A 362 3.95 -14.68 -2.82
N TYR A 363 3.72 -13.39 -3.07
CA TYR A 363 3.04 -12.55 -2.11
C TYR A 363 1.53 -12.83 -2.10
N TRP A 364 0.97 -13.01 -0.91
CA TRP A 364 -0.46 -13.18 -0.70
C TRP A 364 -0.89 -12.48 0.59
N PHE A 365 -1.63 -11.39 0.41
CA PHE A 365 -2.39 -10.69 1.45
C PHE A 365 -1.60 -10.47 2.77
N GLY A 366 -0.40 -9.90 2.67
CA GLY A 366 0.46 -9.60 3.83
C GLY A 366 1.49 -10.68 4.16
N SER A 367 1.47 -11.83 3.50
CA SER A 367 2.39 -12.95 3.72
C SER A 367 3.07 -13.40 2.44
N ARG A 368 4.19 -14.13 2.55
CA ARG A 368 4.82 -14.82 1.42
C ARG A 368 4.63 -16.33 1.54
N VAL A 369 4.29 -16.96 0.42
CA VAL A 369 4.07 -18.41 0.32
C VAL A 369 5.17 -19.03 -0.54
N PRO A 370 6.14 -19.74 0.05
CA PRO A 370 7.14 -20.48 -0.71
C PRO A 370 6.56 -21.79 -1.26
N ILE A 371 6.98 -22.18 -2.47
CA ILE A 371 6.55 -23.38 -3.18
C ILE A 371 7.74 -23.89 -3.99
N THR A 372 8.03 -25.19 -3.90
CA THR A 372 8.96 -25.86 -4.82
C THR A 372 8.17 -26.51 -5.95
N CYS A 373 8.57 -26.24 -7.18
CA CYS A 373 7.95 -26.71 -8.41
C CYS A 373 9.02 -27.35 -9.32
N PRO A 374 9.33 -28.64 -9.13
CA PRO A 374 10.41 -29.33 -9.86
C PRO A 374 10.28 -29.24 -11.39
N GLU A 375 9.07 -29.08 -11.92
CA GLU A 375 8.81 -28.94 -13.35
C GLU A 375 9.36 -27.65 -13.97
N LEU A 376 9.73 -26.67 -13.13
CA LEU A 376 10.37 -25.43 -13.55
C LEU A 376 11.90 -25.55 -13.65
N LYS A 377 12.50 -26.60 -13.10
CA LYS A 377 13.96 -26.77 -13.01
C LYS A 377 14.62 -26.63 -14.38
N GLY A 378 15.57 -25.71 -14.50
CA GLY A 378 16.35 -25.44 -15.70
C GLY A 378 15.58 -24.79 -16.85
N LYS A 379 14.28 -24.49 -16.70
CA LYS A 379 13.46 -23.88 -17.77
C LYS A 379 13.50 -22.37 -17.69
N LYS A 380 13.92 -21.72 -18.76
CA LYS A 380 14.07 -20.27 -18.81
C LYS A 380 12.78 -19.57 -19.23
N SER A 381 12.40 -18.52 -18.52
CA SER A 381 11.30 -17.60 -18.90
C SER A 381 11.68 -16.78 -20.13
N ALA A 382 10.76 -16.56 -21.06
CA ALA A 382 11.04 -15.86 -22.32
C ALA A 382 10.05 -14.75 -22.65
N LYS A 383 8.77 -14.90 -22.28
CA LYS A 383 7.75 -13.86 -22.48
C LYS A 383 6.89 -13.72 -21.23
N LEU A 384 6.43 -12.51 -20.99
CA LEU A 384 5.44 -12.18 -19.98
C LEU A 384 4.13 -11.78 -20.66
N HIS A 385 3.02 -12.33 -20.17
CA HIS A 385 1.69 -12.15 -20.73
C HIS A 385 0.73 -11.64 -19.65
N ILE A 386 -0.01 -10.58 -19.98
CA ILE A 386 -1.18 -10.13 -19.22
C ILE A 386 -2.41 -10.54 -20.02
N ILE A 387 -3.34 -11.25 -19.39
CA ILE A 387 -4.57 -11.72 -20.03
C ILE A 387 -5.77 -11.35 -19.17
N LEU A 388 -6.75 -10.68 -19.76
CA LEU A 388 -8.02 -10.37 -19.12
C LEU A 388 -9.13 -11.01 -19.94
N GLY A 389 -10.05 -11.74 -19.30
CA GLY A 389 -11.04 -12.51 -20.05
C GLY A 389 -12.43 -12.63 -19.43
N THR A 390 -13.38 -12.92 -20.30
CA THR A 390 -14.79 -13.23 -20.03
C THR A 390 -14.98 -14.73 -19.84
N ILE A 391 -16.11 -15.12 -19.24
CA ILE A 391 -16.47 -16.51 -19.02
C ILE A 391 -17.92 -16.74 -19.47
N GLN A 392 -18.11 -17.58 -20.48
CA GLN A 392 -19.39 -18.21 -20.85
C GLN A 392 -20.59 -17.23 -20.96
N GLY A 393 -20.38 -16.08 -21.62
CA GLY A 393 -21.44 -15.08 -21.80
C GLY A 393 -21.92 -14.39 -20.52
N LYS A 394 -21.24 -14.57 -19.40
CA LYS A 394 -21.62 -13.96 -18.14
C LYS A 394 -21.16 -12.50 -18.07
N PRO A 395 -21.95 -11.59 -17.44
CA PRO A 395 -21.56 -10.20 -17.25
C PRO A 395 -20.16 -10.09 -16.64
N LEU A 396 -19.35 -9.14 -17.14
CA LEU A 396 -17.98 -8.95 -16.68
C LEU A 396 -17.93 -8.46 -15.23
N VAL A 397 -16.91 -8.87 -14.47
CA VAL A 397 -16.56 -8.26 -13.18
C VAL A 397 -16.40 -6.74 -13.33
N THR A 398 -17.10 -5.97 -12.50
CA THR A 398 -17.22 -4.51 -12.62
C THR A 398 -15.86 -3.82 -12.75
N ARG A 399 -14.89 -4.18 -11.89
CA ARG A 399 -13.53 -3.65 -11.92
C ARG A 399 -12.56 -4.82 -12.01
N MET A 400 -12.06 -5.06 -13.21
CA MET A 400 -11.10 -6.13 -13.51
C MET A 400 -9.93 -5.52 -14.27
N TYR A 401 -8.95 -5.00 -13.54
CA TYR A 401 -7.93 -4.09 -14.05
C TYR A 401 -6.52 -4.54 -13.67
N VAL A 402 -5.55 -4.15 -14.49
CA VAL A 402 -4.12 -4.14 -14.16
C VAL A 402 -3.62 -2.71 -14.25
N ASP A 403 -3.03 -2.21 -13.17
CA ASP A 403 -2.67 -0.80 -13.01
C ASP A 403 -1.18 -0.56 -13.23
N GLY A 404 -0.38 -1.63 -13.18
CA GLY A 404 1.05 -1.57 -13.40
C GLY A 404 1.68 -2.95 -13.38
N ILE A 405 2.80 -3.09 -14.09
CA ILE A 405 3.57 -4.34 -14.15
C ILE A 405 5.07 -4.02 -14.24
N LYS A 406 5.91 -4.82 -13.57
CA LYS A 406 7.37 -4.76 -13.63
C LYS A 406 7.91 -6.17 -13.84
N TYR A 407 9.01 -6.26 -14.58
CA TYR A 407 9.81 -7.47 -14.66
C TYR A 407 11.25 -7.19 -14.27
N THR A 408 11.81 -8.08 -13.45
CA THR A 408 13.21 -8.07 -13.06
C THR A 408 13.80 -9.44 -13.40
N LYS A 409 14.86 -9.44 -14.22
CA LYS A 409 15.73 -10.59 -14.43
C LYS A 409 16.83 -10.56 -13.38
N ASN A 410 16.82 -11.51 -12.46
CA ASN A 410 17.90 -11.67 -11.51
C ASN A 410 19.01 -12.50 -12.18
N ASN A 411 20.27 -12.08 -12.04
CA ASN A 411 21.39 -12.82 -12.62
C ASN A 411 22.00 -13.85 -11.65
N ALA A 412 21.53 -13.87 -10.40
CA ALA A 412 21.91 -14.86 -9.39
C ALA A 412 20.72 -15.24 -8.49
N TYR A 413 20.82 -16.42 -7.87
CA TYR A 413 19.98 -16.82 -6.74
C TYR A 413 20.19 -15.84 -5.58
N MET A 414 19.09 -15.25 -5.06
CA MET A 414 19.13 -14.18 -4.06
C MET A 414 20.07 -13.04 -4.49
N PRO A 415 19.65 -12.18 -5.43
CA PRO A 415 20.47 -11.08 -5.89
C PRO A 415 20.92 -10.24 -4.68
N PRO A 416 22.19 -9.81 -4.66
CA PRO A 416 22.77 -9.13 -3.49
C PRO A 416 21.99 -7.87 -3.15
N ASN A 417 21.42 -7.22 -4.16
CA ASN A 417 20.77 -5.95 -3.98
C ASN A 417 19.24 -5.99 -4.19
N PRO A 418 18.44 -5.68 -3.15
CA PRO A 418 17.00 -5.51 -3.29
C PRO A 418 16.58 -4.17 -3.91
N TYR A 419 17.40 -3.11 -3.82
CA TYR A 419 17.05 -1.77 -4.28
C TYR A 419 17.81 -1.41 -5.55
N GLY A 420 17.13 -1.54 -6.68
CA GLY A 420 17.71 -1.06 -7.92
C GLY A 420 16.77 -0.20 -8.71
N LYS A 421 17.22 0.12 -9.92
CA LYS A 421 16.65 1.20 -10.72
C LYS A 421 15.13 1.09 -10.85
N GLY A 422 14.42 2.14 -10.45
CA GLY A 422 12.96 2.25 -10.51
C GLY A 422 12.22 1.76 -9.26
N SER A 423 12.90 1.02 -8.37
CA SER A 423 12.31 0.62 -7.09
C SER A 423 12.09 1.82 -6.16
N GLU A 424 11.00 1.77 -5.40
CA GLU A 424 10.68 2.76 -4.38
C GLU A 424 10.63 2.11 -2.99
N LEU A 425 11.47 2.61 -2.09
CA LEU A 425 11.46 2.27 -0.67
C LEU A 425 10.68 3.35 0.10
N VAL A 426 9.71 2.93 0.91
CA VAL A 426 8.93 3.81 1.77
C VAL A 426 9.07 3.39 3.22
N ILE A 427 9.58 4.29 4.05
CA ILE A 427 9.69 4.12 5.51
C ILE A 427 8.70 5.09 6.14
N ASN A 428 7.62 4.55 6.70
CA ASN A 428 6.54 5.35 7.29
C ASN A 428 6.57 5.22 8.81
N SER A 429 6.90 6.33 9.48
CA SER A 429 7.00 6.38 10.94
C SER A 429 5.65 6.53 11.65
N GLU A 430 4.58 6.90 10.93
CA GLU A 430 3.21 7.02 11.46
C GLU A 430 2.62 5.64 11.78
N ASN A 431 2.78 4.71 10.86
CA ASN A 431 2.25 3.34 10.98
C ASN A 431 3.32 2.26 11.15
N LYS A 432 4.60 2.67 11.24
CA LYS A 432 5.77 1.79 11.46
C LYS A 432 5.91 0.72 10.39
N THR A 433 5.79 1.12 9.13
CA THR A 433 5.93 0.21 7.98
C THR A 433 7.16 0.52 7.14
N VAL A 434 7.68 -0.53 6.52
CA VAL A 434 8.77 -0.48 5.53
C VAL A 434 8.28 -1.22 4.31
N LEU A 435 8.10 -0.50 3.20
CA LEU A 435 7.56 -1.03 1.95
C LEU A 435 8.60 -0.88 0.85
N LEU A 436 8.77 -1.91 0.04
CA LEU A 436 9.50 -1.85 -1.23
C LEU A 436 8.51 -2.12 -2.35
N ASP A 437 8.34 -1.15 -3.26
CA ASP A 437 7.33 -1.21 -4.33
C ASP A 437 5.93 -1.56 -3.78
N ASN A 438 5.54 -0.92 -2.67
CA ASN A 438 4.28 -1.14 -1.93
C ASN A 438 4.09 -2.56 -1.33
N LEU A 439 5.12 -3.40 -1.33
CA LEU A 439 5.12 -4.68 -0.65
C LEU A 439 5.91 -4.60 0.67
N PRO A 440 5.38 -5.14 1.79
CA PRO A 440 6.09 -5.15 3.06
C PRO A 440 7.47 -5.82 2.99
N LYS A 441 8.50 -5.16 3.52
CA LYS A 441 9.90 -5.62 3.58
C LYS A 441 10.53 -5.43 4.95
N LEU A 442 9.75 -5.59 6.03
CA LEU A 442 10.25 -5.43 7.39
C LEU A 442 11.40 -6.41 7.72
N ASN A 443 11.52 -7.54 7.02
CA ASN A 443 12.64 -8.47 7.18
C ASN A 443 14.00 -7.91 6.71
N GLN A 444 14.02 -6.78 5.99
CA GLN A 444 15.23 -6.05 5.62
C GLN A 444 15.53 -4.88 6.57
N TRP A 445 14.73 -4.71 7.61
CA TRP A 445 14.95 -3.71 8.67
C TRP A 445 15.99 -4.23 9.64
N ASN A 446 17.17 -3.61 9.66
CA ASN A 446 18.29 -4.12 10.44
C ASN A 446 18.06 -3.97 11.95
N THR A 447 18.59 -4.92 12.72
CA THR A 447 18.50 -4.94 14.18
C THR A 447 19.01 -3.62 14.78
N GLY A 448 18.22 -3.02 15.67
CA GLY A 448 18.55 -1.74 16.33
C GLY A 448 18.01 -0.50 15.64
N SER A 449 17.50 -0.62 14.41
CA SER A 449 16.90 0.48 13.65
C SER A 449 15.61 1.02 14.29
N LYS A 450 15.42 2.34 14.22
CA LYS A 450 14.27 3.06 14.79
C LYS A 450 13.51 3.84 13.72
N PHE A 451 12.18 3.82 13.81
CA PHE A 451 11.36 4.80 13.08
C PHE A 451 11.65 6.18 13.66
N LEU A 452 12.14 7.09 12.80
CA LEU A 452 12.59 8.41 13.22
C LEU A 452 11.41 9.30 13.57
N GLN A 453 11.69 10.36 14.30
CA GLN A 453 10.77 11.48 14.51
C GLN A 453 11.47 12.76 14.08
N ILE A 454 10.70 13.76 13.65
CA ILE A 454 11.23 15.10 13.41
C ILE A 454 10.93 15.95 14.64
N PRO A 455 11.93 16.37 15.43
CA PRO A 455 11.74 17.21 16.62
C PRO A 455 11.08 18.54 16.26
N VAL A 456 10.53 19.24 17.26
CA VAL A 456 10.04 20.62 17.08
C VAL A 456 11.22 21.54 16.73
N GLY A 457 10.96 22.49 15.82
CA GLY A 457 11.96 23.40 15.29
C GLY A 457 12.68 22.85 14.07
N THR A 458 13.83 23.45 13.74
CA THR A 458 14.68 23.01 12.64
C THR A 458 15.60 21.89 13.09
N SER A 459 15.70 20.84 12.29
CA SER A 459 16.61 19.73 12.49
C SER A 459 17.16 19.21 11.17
N THR A 460 18.18 18.39 11.27
CA THR A 460 18.85 17.79 10.11
C THR A 460 18.54 16.30 10.06
N LEU A 461 18.25 15.79 8.86
CA LEU A 461 18.11 14.38 8.58
C LEU A 461 19.16 13.99 7.54
N GLU A 462 20.03 13.05 7.91
CA GLU A 462 21.11 12.56 7.05
C GLU A 462 20.75 11.19 6.50
N PHE A 463 21.08 10.94 5.24
CA PHE A 463 20.99 9.63 4.62
C PHE A 463 22.32 9.19 4.06
N GLU A 464 22.58 7.90 4.22
CA GLU A 464 23.72 7.18 3.68
C GLU A 464 23.20 6.16 2.66
N LYS A 465 24.04 5.88 1.67
CA LYS A 465 23.79 4.91 0.59
C LYS A 465 25.05 4.08 0.41
N SER A 466 24.96 2.98 -0.33
CA SER A 466 26.18 2.27 -0.74
C SER A 466 27.16 3.24 -1.40
N SER A 467 28.46 3.10 -1.12
CA SER A 467 29.52 4.02 -1.57
C SER A 467 29.58 4.16 -3.09
N TRP A 468 29.25 3.09 -3.81
CA TRP A 468 29.22 2.98 -5.27
C TRP A 468 27.88 3.42 -5.90
N ALA A 469 26.81 3.56 -5.10
CA ALA A 469 25.48 3.90 -5.60
C ALA A 469 25.40 5.38 -6.00
N LYS A 470 24.60 5.70 -7.02
CA LYS A 470 24.20 7.10 -7.29
C LYS A 470 23.17 7.55 -6.27
N THR A 471 23.13 8.85 -6.00
CA THR A 471 22.15 9.43 -5.08
C THR A 471 20.71 9.15 -5.55
N PRO A 472 19.87 8.52 -4.70
CA PRO A 472 18.46 8.31 -5.01
C PRO A 472 17.67 9.62 -4.88
N GLN A 473 16.47 9.64 -5.45
CA GLN A 473 15.52 10.73 -5.18
C GLN A 473 14.87 10.47 -3.82
N ILE A 474 15.13 11.34 -2.86
CA ILE A 474 14.56 11.24 -1.51
C ILE A 474 13.51 12.34 -1.32
N THR A 475 12.35 11.94 -0.80
CA THR A 475 11.29 12.86 -0.36
C THR A 475 10.98 12.57 1.10
N ILE A 476 10.96 13.60 1.93
CA ILE A 476 10.48 13.51 3.30
C ILE A 476 9.13 14.24 3.36
N GLU A 477 8.10 13.52 3.76
CA GLU A 477 6.78 14.08 4.05
C GLU A 477 6.53 14.00 5.55
N MET A 478 5.93 15.03 6.14
CA MET A 478 5.51 14.97 7.54
C MET A 478 4.26 15.81 7.75
N GLU A 479 3.44 15.36 8.69
CA GLU A 479 2.32 16.12 9.22
C GLU A 479 2.75 16.78 10.53
N GLU A 480 2.52 18.08 10.66
CA GLU A 480 2.76 18.81 11.91
C GLU A 480 1.69 18.46 12.94
N ARG A 481 2.07 18.47 14.22
CA ARG A 481 1.23 17.99 15.31
C ARG A 481 1.25 18.96 16.49
N TRP A 482 0.12 19.03 17.21
CA TRP A 482 -0.06 19.91 18.36
C TRP A 482 -0.77 19.20 19.53
N LEU A 483 -0.33 19.44 20.77
CA LEU A 483 -1.07 19.06 21.98
C LEU A 483 -2.39 19.81 22.12
#